data_AF-A0A957ZUL6-F1
#
_entry.id   AF-A0A957ZUL6-F1
#
_cell.length_a   1.000
_cell.length_b   1.000
_cell.length_c   1.000
_cell.angle_alpha   90.00
_cell.angle_beta   90.00
_cell.angle_gamma   90.00
#
_symmetry.space_group_name_H-M   'P 1'
#
loop_
_entity.id
_entity.type
_entity.pdbx_description
1 polymer ?
#
loop_
_entity_poly.entity_id
_entity_poly.type
_entity_poly.pdbx_seq_one_letter_code
_entity_poly.pdbx_strand_id
1 'polypeptide(L)'
;MSDPILATKLYKPVPRPEQILRTRLHGRLTEGLSRKLTLISAPAGFGKTTLLGGWMAAVHAGSGSSVDRPRVAWVSLDARDHHPTRFLTYVVAALQTLDPNPADPSLGRGLLERLQAPQPPSMESVLTSLLNQIASLADKIILVLDDAHLAGCDPIYAGIAFLLEHMPPQLHLILTTREDPPLPLARYRARGQLTEIRADDL
;
A
#
# COMPACT_ATOMS: atom_id res chain seq x y z
N MET A 1 -12.55 1.99 24.15
CA MET A 1 -13.21 0.95 23.33
C MET A 1 -12.51 0.97 21.98
N SER A 2 -11.99 -0.16 21.53
CA SER A 2 -11.31 -0.27 20.23
C SER A 2 -12.32 -0.06 19.11
N ASP A 3 -12.11 0.93 18.24
CA ASP A 3 -12.90 1.07 17.03
C ASP A 3 -12.71 -0.19 16.17
N PRO A 4 -13.78 -0.88 15.78
CA PRO A 4 -13.67 -2.08 14.95
C PRO A 4 -13.09 -1.72 13.57
N ILE A 5 -12.24 -2.61 13.05
CA ILE A 5 -11.70 -2.50 11.69
C ILE A 5 -12.82 -2.81 10.69
N LEU A 6 -13.04 -1.92 9.74
CA LEU A 6 -13.95 -2.19 8.64
C LEU A 6 -13.25 -3.04 7.57
N ALA A 7 -13.50 -4.36 7.59
CA ALA A 7 -12.80 -5.33 6.74
C ALA A 7 -12.88 -5.03 5.23
N THR A 8 -13.96 -4.42 4.75
CA THR A 8 -14.13 -4.08 3.33
C THR A 8 -13.10 -3.07 2.82
N LYS A 9 -12.48 -2.28 3.71
CA LYS A 9 -11.36 -1.38 3.35
C LYS A 9 -10.07 -2.13 3.05
N LEU A 10 -9.98 -3.39 3.47
CA LEU A 10 -8.83 -4.25 3.23
C LEU A 10 -8.97 -5.09 1.97
N TYR A 11 -10.11 -5.00 1.27
CA TYR A 11 -10.39 -5.82 0.10
C TYR A 11 -9.84 -5.15 -1.16
N LYS A 12 -8.99 -5.91 -1.85
CA LYS A 12 -8.56 -5.60 -3.21
C LYS A 12 -9.77 -5.62 -4.17
N PRO A 13 -9.89 -4.63 -5.07
CA PRO A 13 -11.00 -4.57 -6.02
C PRO A 13 -11.04 -5.80 -6.92
N VAL A 14 -12.22 -6.38 -7.10
CA VAL A 14 -12.43 -7.46 -8.08
C VAL A 14 -12.51 -6.83 -9.47
N PRO A 15 -11.64 -7.22 -10.43
CA PRO A 15 -11.72 -6.71 -11.78
C PRO A 15 -13.00 -7.18 -12.47
N ARG A 16 -13.57 -6.32 -13.30
CA ARG A 16 -14.77 -6.66 -14.08
C ARG A 16 -14.37 -7.45 -15.33
N PRO A 17 -15.16 -8.43 -15.78
CA PRO A 17 -14.86 -9.21 -16.99
C PRO A 17 -14.68 -8.36 -18.25
N GLU A 18 -15.42 -7.24 -18.35
CA GLU A 18 -15.41 -6.33 -19.49
C GLU A 18 -14.31 -5.25 -19.40
N GLN A 19 -13.38 -5.38 -18.46
CA GLN A 19 -12.34 -4.38 -18.26
C GLN A 19 -11.35 -4.37 -19.43
N ILE A 20 -11.21 -3.22 -20.08
CA ILE A 20 -10.25 -3.03 -21.17
C ILE A 20 -8.83 -3.26 -20.65
N LEU A 21 -8.12 -4.20 -21.28
CA LEU A 21 -6.74 -4.51 -20.95
C LEU A 21 -5.83 -3.33 -21.36
N ARG A 22 -5.20 -2.69 -20.37
CA ARG A 22 -4.27 -1.57 -20.61
C ARG A 22 -2.83 -2.07 -20.57
N THR A 23 -2.43 -2.88 -21.56
CA THR A 23 -1.15 -3.59 -21.60
C THR A 23 0.06 -2.70 -21.33
N ARG A 24 0.10 -1.49 -21.92
CA ARG A 24 1.16 -0.50 -21.67
C ARG A 24 1.27 -0.12 -20.20
N LEU A 25 0.15 0.17 -19.54
CA LEU A 25 0.14 0.57 -18.13
C LEU A 25 0.44 -0.62 -17.20
N HIS A 26 -0.07 -1.80 -17.54
CA HIS A 26 0.27 -3.02 -16.82
C HIS A 26 1.77 -3.30 -16.86
N GLY A 27 2.41 -3.14 -18.03
CA GLY A 27 3.87 -3.24 -18.17
C GLY A 27 4.61 -2.26 -17.27
N ARG A 28 4.20 -0.98 -17.25
CA ARG A 28 4.80 0.05 -16.38
C ARG A 28 4.64 -0.26 -14.90
N LEU A 29 3.48 -0.78 -14.48
CA LEU A 29 3.24 -1.22 -13.10
C LEU A 29 4.15 -2.39 -12.73
N THR A 30 4.29 -3.38 -13.61
CA THR A 30 5.18 -4.53 -13.40
C THR A 30 6.65 -4.11 -13.32
N GLU A 31 7.12 -3.25 -14.22
CA GLU A 31 8.48 -2.69 -14.15
C GLU A 31 8.70 -1.89 -12.85
N GLY A 32 7.66 -1.17 -12.42
CA GLY A 32 7.67 -0.37 -11.20
C GLY A 32 7.89 -1.18 -9.92
N LEU A 33 7.60 -2.48 -9.92
CA LEU A 33 7.86 -3.37 -8.76
C LEU A 33 9.33 -3.45 -8.36
N SER A 34 10.25 -3.11 -9.26
CA SER A 34 11.69 -3.01 -8.96
C SER A 34 12.09 -1.72 -8.24
N ARG A 35 11.15 -0.77 -8.10
CA ARG A 35 11.34 0.55 -7.49
C ARG A 35 10.67 0.61 -6.12
N LYS A 36 10.91 1.68 -5.36
CA LYS A 36 10.29 1.83 -4.03
C LYS A 36 8.82 2.23 -4.12
N LEU A 37 8.50 3.17 -5.01
CA LEU A 37 7.17 3.79 -5.07
C LEU A 37 6.60 3.73 -6.49
N THR A 38 5.34 3.29 -6.58
CA THR A 38 4.47 3.58 -7.72
C THR A 38 3.41 4.60 -7.29
N LEU A 39 3.38 5.75 -7.95
CA LEU A 39 2.37 6.79 -7.73
C LEU A 39 1.39 6.82 -8.91
N ILE A 40 0.11 6.62 -8.64
CA ILE A 40 -0.98 6.80 -9.61
C ILE A 40 -1.76 8.06 -9.20
N SER A 41 -1.49 9.17 -9.90
CA SER A 41 -2.04 10.49 -9.57
C SER A 41 -2.91 10.98 -10.71
N ALA A 42 -4.24 11.00 -10.47
CA ALA A 42 -5.23 11.48 -11.44
C ALA A 42 -6.56 11.81 -10.74
N PRO A 43 -7.40 12.70 -11.30
CA PRO A 43 -8.71 13.03 -10.71
C PRO A 43 -9.65 11.82 -10.53
N ALA A 44 -10.80 12.05 -9.90
CA ALA A 44 -11.85 11.04 -9.79
C ALA A 44 -12.34 10.61 -11.18
N GLY A 45 -12.74 9.34 -11.33
CA GLY A 45 -13.29 8.82 -12.59
C GLY A 45 -12.26 8.34 -13.61
N PHE A 46 -10.96 8.59 -13.43
CA PHE A 46 -9.89 8.13 -14.34
C PHE A 46 -9.54 6.63 -14.23
N GLY A 47 -10.28 5.87 -13.41
CA GLY A 47 -10.10 4.42 -13.32
C GLY A 47 -8.82 3.95 -12.63
N LYS A 48 -8.23 4.74 -11.71
CA LYS A 48 -7.02 4.37 -10.94
C LYS A 48 -7.15 3.00 -10.25
N THR A 49 -8.19 2.84 -9.44
CA THR A 49 -8.53 1.61 -8.72
C THR A 49 -8.84 0.46 -9.69
N THR A 50 -9.51 0.76 -10.81
CA THR A 50 -9.79 -0.21 -11.87
C THR A 50 -8.50 -0.72 -12.52
N LEU A 51 -7.58 0.17 -12.90
CA LEU A 51 -6.27 -0.18 -13.45
C LEU A 51 -5.51 -1.12 -12.50
N LEU A 52 -5.45 -0.78 -11.20
CA LEU A 52 -4.79 -1.63 -10.22
C LEU A 52 -5.46 -3.00 -10.09
N GLY A 53 -6.80 -3.05 -9.98
CA GLY A 53 -7.53 -4.31 -9.89
C GLY A 53 -7.25 -5.24 -11.07
N GLY A 54 -7.30 -4.70 -12.29
CA GLY A 54 -7.01 -5.45 -13.52
C GLY A 54 -5.56 -5.92 -13.61
N TRP A 55 -4.60 -5.04 -13.27
CA TRP A 55 -3.19 -5.41 -13.26
C TRP A 55 -2.87 -6.47 -12.21
N MET A 56 -3.38 -6.35 -10.99
CA MET A 56 -3.16 -7.33 -9.93
C MET A 56 -3.73 -8.70 -10.29
N ALA A 57 -4.92 -8.76 -10.91
CA ALA A 57 -5.46 -10.03 -11.38
C ALA A 57 -4.60 -10.64 -12.50
N ALA A 58 -4.06 -9.82 -13.41
CA ALA A 58 -3.14 -10.30 -14.44
C ALA A 58 -1.84 -10.88 -13.82
N VAL A 59 -1.26 -10.20 -12.82
CA VAL A 59 -0.06 -10.67 -12.08
C VAL A 59 -0.34 -12.02 -11.38
N HIS A 60 -1.53 -12.20 -10.82
CA HIS A 60 -1.91 -13.46 -10.15
C HIS A 60 -2.39 -14.55 -11.11
N ALA A 61 -2.81 -14.22 -12.33
CA ALA A 61 -3.25 -15.19 -13.34
C ALA A 61 -2.08 -15.79 -14.15
N GLY A 62 -0.92 -15.10 -14.22
CA GLY A 62 0.24 -15.56 -15.00
C GLY A 62 0.81 -16.90 -14.53
N SER A 63 1.24 -17.75 -15.45
CA SER A 63 1.69 -19.14 -15.25
C SER A 63 3.02 -19.33 -14.50
N GLY A 64 3.54 -18.30 -13.83
CA GLY A 64 4.73 -18.39 -12.98
C GLY A 64 4.48 -19.20 -11.70
N SER A 65 5.56 -19.75 -11.13
CA SER A 65 5.53 -20.45 -9.83
C SER A 65 4.86 -19.58 -8.76
N SER A 66 4.01 -20.18 -7.93
CA SER A 66 3.30 -19.48 -6.84
C SER A 66 4.23 -18.77 -5.85
N VAL A 67 5.50 -19.21 -5.79
CA VAL A 67 6.54 -18.72 -4.88
C VAL A 67 7.05 -17.31 -5.22
N ASP A 68 6.97 -16.88 -6.49
CA ASP A 68 7.50 -15.57 -6.92
C ASP A 68 6.41 -14.47 -7.01
N ARG A 69 5.15 -14.80 -6.70
CA ARG A 69 4.05 -13.85 -6.84
C ARG A 69 4.02 -12.89 -5.64
N PRO A 70 4.02 -11.57 -5.86
CA PRO A 70 3.98 -10.62 -4.78
C PRO A 70 2.64 -10.70 -4.05
N ARG A 71 2.69 -10.66 -2.73
CA ARG A 71 1.54 -10.69 -1.84
C ARG A 71 1.04 -9.26 -1.66
N VAL A 72 -0.26 -9.04 -1.76
CA VAL A 72 -0.83 -7.69 -1.81
C VAL A 72 -1.64 -7.40 -0.56
N ALA A 73 -1.18 -6.44 0.24
CA ALA A 73 -1.93 -5.80 1.31
C ALA A 73 -2.59 -4.53 0.75
N TRP A 74 -3.88 -4.35 1.00
CA TRP A 74 -4.67 -3.25 0.46
C TRP A 74 -5.29 -2.43 1.58
N VAL A 75 -5.26 -1.10 1.46
CA VAL A 75 -6.00 -0.17 2.31
C VAL A 75 -6.70 0.86 1.43
N SER A 76 -8.03 0.81 1.40
CA SER A 76 -8.85 1.91 0.86
C SER A 76 -9.02 2.96 1.94
N LEU A 77 -8.41 4.14 1.76
CA LEU A 77 -8.47 5.23 2.73
C LEU A 77 -9.74 6.06 2.52
N ASP A 78 -10.27 6.62 3.61
CA ASP A 78 -11.35 7.59 3.59
C ASP A 78 -11.05 8.77 4.53
N ALA A 79 -11.91 9.80 4.50
CA ALA A 79 -11.71 11.02 5.26
C ALA A 79 -11.63 10.83 6.79
N ARG A 80 -12.05 9.67 7.31
CA ARG A 80 -11.98 9.35 8.75
C ARG A 80 -10.60 8.81 9.15
N ASP A 81 -9.74 8.46 8.19
CA ASP A 81 -8.42 7.90 8.47
C ASP A 81 -7.32 8.96 8.62
N HIS A 82 -7.69 10.24 8.76
CA HIS A 82 -6.73 11.33 8.99
C HIS A 82 -6.00 11.23 10.34
N HIS A 83 -6.36 10.29 11.21
CA HIS A 83 -5.76 10.12 12.51
C HIS A 83 -4.61 9.09 12.42
N PRO A 84 -3.38 9.42 12.82
CA PRO A 84 -2.21 8.53 12.64
C PRO A 84 -2.39 7.12 13.21
N THR A 85 -2.96 7.01 14.42
CA THR A 85 -3.26 5.71 15.04
C THR A 85 -4.25 4.87 14.23
N ARG A 86 -5.26 5.51 13.63
CA ARG A 86 -6.27 4.82 12.83
C ARG A 86 -5.68 4.39 11.49
N PHE A 87 -4.93 5.27 10.84
CA PHE A 87 -4.16 4.95 9.64
C PHE A 87 -3.25 3.74 9.87
N LEU A 88 -2.45 3.76 10.94
CA LEU A 88 -1.57 2.63 11.29
C LEU A 88 -2.35 1.36 11.61
N THR A 89 -3.48 1.47 12.31
CA THR A 89 -4.37 0.32 12.57
C THR A 89 -4.78 -0.36 11.26
N TYR A 90 -5.19 0.40 10.24
CA TYR A 90 -5.55 -0.17 8.93
C TYR A 90 -4.34 -0.72 8.17
N VAL A 91 -3.18 -0.06 8.22
CA VAL A 91 -1.95 -0.55 7.58
C VAL A 91 -1.50 -1.89 8.20
N VAL A 92 -1.48 -1.97 9.54
CA VAL A 92 -1.14 -3.20 10.27
C VAL A 92 -2.16 -4.30 9.94
N ALA A 93 -3.45 -3.99 9.99
CA ALA A 93 -4.51 -4.96 9.68
C ALA A 93 -4.41 -5.47 8.23
N ALA A 94 -4.11 -4.60 7.26
CA ALA A 94 -3.90 -4.99 5.87
C ALA A 94 -2.72 -5.95 5.72
N LEU A 95 -1.60 -5.67 6.38
CA LEU A 95 -0.43 -6.56 6.37
C LEU A 95 -0.71 -7.89 7.07
N GLN A 96 -1.54 -7.91 8.12
CA GLN A 96 -1.98 -9.14 8.78
C GLN A 96 -2.84 -10.03 7.89
N THR A 97 -3.53 -9.49 6.87
CA THR A 97 -4.22 -10.33 5.87
C THR A 97 -3.23 -11.15 5.02
N LEU A 98 -1.95 -10.81 5.08
CA LEU A 98 -0.86 -11.59 4.49
C LEU A 98 -0.29 -12.62 5.47
N ASP A 99 -0.95 -12.96 6.58
CA ASP A 99 -0.53 -14.10 7.36
C ASP A 99 -1.30 -15.36 6.91
N PRO A 100 -0.63 -16.51 6.66
CA PRO A 100 -1.34 -17.77 6.44
C PRO A 100 -2.16 -18.21 7.66
N ASN A 101 -1.84 -17.73 8.87
CA ASN A 101 -2.60 -17.97 10.09
C ASN A 101 -3.29 -16.68 10.58
N PRO A 102 -4.53 -16.39 10.14
CA PRO A 102 -5.24 -15.18 10.53
C PRO A 102 -5.61 -15.13 12.03
N ALA A 103 -5.55 -16.25 12.76
CA ALA A 103 -5.87 -16.30 14.19
C ALA A 103 -4.68 -15.90 15.08
N ASP A 104 -3.44 -16.05 14.61
CA ASP A 104 -2.23 -15.59 15.29
C ASP A 104 -1.21 -15.07 14.27
N PRO A 105 -1.43 -13.87 13.71
CA PRO A 105 -0.56 -13.33 12.69
C PRO A 105 0.81 -12.93 13.25
N SER A 106 1.86 -13.41 12.61
CA SER A 106 3.25 -13.07 12.89
C SER A 106 3.58 -11.62 12.48
N LEU A 107 3.11 -11.21 11.30
CA LEU A 107 3.17 -9.83 10.84
C LEU A 107 2.26 -8.95 11.70
N GLY A 108 2.78 -7.83 12.18
CA GLY A 108 2.04 -6.90 13.02
C GLY A 108 1.70 -7.44 14.43
N ARG A 109 2.26 -8.58 14.85
CA ARG A 109 1.97 -9.20 16.16
C ARG A 109 2.11 -8.18 17.30
N GLY A 110 1.06 -8.05 18.11
CA GLY A 110 0.99 -7.11 19.25
C GLY A 110 0.94 -5.62 18.89
N LEU A 111 1.06 -5.23 17.61
CA LEU A 111 1.04 -3.81 17.22
C LEU A 111 -0.36 -3.20 17.32
N LEU A 112 -1.42 -3.95 16.97
CA LEU A 112 -2.79 -3.47 17.11
C LEU A 112 -3.15 -3.19 18.57
N GLU A 113 -2.74 -4.07 19.50
CA GLU A 113 -2.94 -3.86 20.94
C GLU A 113 -2.19 -2.63 21.43
N ARG A 114 -0.93 -2.45 21.00
CA ARG A 114 -0.13 -1.26 21.34
C ARG A 114 -0.73 0.04 20.80
N LEU A 115 -1.31 0.01 19.59
CA LEU A 115 -1.99 1.17 19.00
C LEU A 115 -3.28 1.53 19.74
N GLN A 116 -3.90 0.57 20.43
CA GLN A 116 -5.10 0.78 21.24
C GLN A 116 -4.81 1.16 22.69
N ALA A 117 -3.54 1.16 23.11
CA ALA A 117 -3.14 1.54 24.45
C ALA A 117 -3.49 3.03 24.74
N PRO A 118 -3.72 3.42 26.01
CA PRO A 118 -3.98 4.82 26.38
C PRO A 118 -2.92 5.80 25.88
N GLN A 119 -1.68 5.32 25.78
CA GLN A 119 -0.56 6.04 25.21
C GLN A 119 0.01 5.22 24.04
N PRO A 120 -0.51 5.40 22.81
CA PRO A 120 -0.02 4.66 21.66
C PRO A 120 1.43 5.05 21.37
N PRO A 121 2.25 4.11 20.85
CA PRO A 121 3.61 4.41 20.41
C PRO A 121 3.61 5.42 19.25
N SER A 122 4.75 6.08 19.03
CA SER A 122 4.93 6.96 17.87
C SER A 122 4.76 6.19 16.56
N MET A 123 4.35 6.91 15.51
CA MET A 123 4.20 6.34 14.18
C MET A 123 5.48 5.69 13.66
N GLU A 124 6.62 6.36 13.84
CA GLU A 124 7.93 5.81 13.49
C GLU A 124 8.27 4.52 14.24
N SER A 125 7.93 4.41 15.53
CA SER A 125 8.18 3.19 16.31
C SER A 125 7.40 1.99 15.76
N VAL A 126 6.12 2.21 15.40
CA VAL A 126 5.26 1.18 14.79
C VAL A 126 5.78 0.80 13.41
N LEU A 127 6.10 1.78 12.56
CA LEU A 127 6.65 1.55 11.23
C LEU A 127 8.01 0.83 11.29
N THR A 128 8.89 1.20 12.23
CA THR A 128 10.17 0.50 12.45
C THR A 128 9.95 -0.97 12.78
N SER A 129 9.00 -1.27 13.68
CA SER A 129 8.67 -2.65 14.02
C SER A 129 8.12 -3.42 12.81
N LEU A 130 7.24 -2.80 12.01
CA LEU A 130 6.70 -3.41 10.79
C LEU A 130 7.80 -3.66 9.76
N LEU A 131 8.67 -2.68 9.51
CA LEU A 131 9.76 -2.79 8.55
C LEU A 131 10.73 -3.92 8.95
N ASN A 132 11.05 -4.06 10.24
CA ASN A 132 11.88 -5.17 10.73
C ASN A 132 11.23 -6.54 10.54
N GLN A 133 9.92 -6.66 10.78
CA GLN A 133 9.20 -7.91 10.54
C GLN A 133 9.14 -8.24 9.05
N ILE A 134 8.83 -7.26 8.20
CA ILE A 134 8.83 -7.43 6.75
C ILE A 134 10.24 -7.78 6.25
N ALA A 135 11.29 -7.16 6.82
CA ALA A 135 12.69 -7.42 6.49
C ALA A 135 13.08 -8.91 6.64
N SER A 136 12.39 -9.64 7.52
CA SER A 136 12.63 -11.06 7.80
C SER A 136 11.87 -12.03 6.87
N LEU A 137 10.95 -11.52 6.04
CA LEU A 137 10.15 -12.33 5.13
C LEU A 137 10.88 -12.58 3.81
N ALA A 138 10.69 -13.77 3.25
CA ALA A 138 11.16 -14.11 1.91
C ALA A 138 10.24 -13.57 0.79
N ASP A 139 8.96 -13.38 1.10
CA ASP A 139 7.95 -12.98 0.13
C ASP A 139 8.08 -11.50 -0.27
N LYS A 140 7.86 -11.21 -1.56
CA LYS A 140 7.63 -9.84 -2.02
C LYS A 140 6.25 -9.36 -1.56
N ILE A 141 6.19 -8.16 -1.01
CA ILE A 141 4.97 -7.53 -0.50
C ILE A 141 4.71 -6.24 -1.27
N ILE A 142 3.48 -6.08 -1.74
CA ILE A 142 2.95 -4.83 -2.24
C ILE A 142 1.98 -4.29 -1.20
N LEU A 143 2.26 -3.10 -0.68
CA LEU A 143 1.29 -2.33 0.11
C LEU A 143 0.63 -1.30 -0.80
N VAL A 144 -0.68 -1.37 -0.93
CA VAL A 144 -1.47 -0.38 -1.67
C VAL A 144 -2.20 0.52 -0.69
N LEU A 145 -1.98 1.83 -0.80
CA LEU A 145 -2.81 2.85 -0.15
C LEU A 145 -3.64 3.54 -1.24
N ASP A 146 -4.89 3.13 -1.36
CA ASP A 146 -5.85 3.68 -2.32
C ASP A 146 -6.50 4.94 -1.74
N ASP A 147 -6.62 5.98 -2.57
CA ASP A 147 -7.14 7.29 -2.23
C ASP A 147 -6.39 8.00 -1.08
N ALA A 148 -5.06 7.97 -1.11
CA ALA A 148 -4.17 8.53 -0.07
C ALA A 148 -4.42 10.02 0.27
N HIS A 149 -4.86 10.83 -0.70
CA HIS A 149 -5.30 12.20 -0.47
C HIS A 149 -6.38 12.36 0.62
N LEU A 150 -7.19 11.32 0.90
CA LEU A 150 -8.23 11.36 1.93
C LEU A 150 -7.67 11.23 3.36
N ALA A 151 -6.48 10.66 3.53
CA ALA A 151 -5.81 10.58 4.83
C ALA A 151 -5.11 11.92 5.18
N GLY A 152 -4.59 12.63 4.18
CA GLY A 152 -4.53 14.10 4.13
C GLY A 152 -3.88 14.88 5.28
N CYS A 153 -3.01 14.31 6.13
CA CYS A 153 -2.39 15.03 7.25
C CYS A 153 -0.86 14.86 7.32
N ASP A 154 -0.17 15.88 7.85
CA ASP A 154 1.30 15.94 7.90
C ASP A 154 1.95 14.71 8.58
N PRO A 155 1.46 14.22 9.74
CA PRO A 155 2.06 13.06 10.38
C PRO A 155 1.98 11.79 9.53
N ILE A 156 0.90 11.61 8.75
CA ILE A 156 0.74 10.43 7.88
C ILE A 156 1.73 10.50 6.73
N TYR A 157 1.87 11.65 6.06
CA TYR A 157 2.84 11.80 4.98
C TYR A 157 4.29 11.73 5.47
N ALA A 158 4.58 12.25 6.67
CA ALA A 158 5.87 12.06 7.33
C ALA A 158 6.15 10.56 7.58
N GLY A 159 5.16 9.81 8.06
CA GLY A 159 5.26 8.36 8.21
C GLY A 159 5.43 7.61 6.89
N ILE A 160 4.74 8.02 5.82
CA ILE A 160 4.94 7.45 4.47
C ILE A 160 6.35 7.76 3.95
N ALA A 161 6.86 8.97 4.18
CA ALA A 161 8.22 9.34 3.82
C ALA A 161 9.26 8.50 4.59
N PHE A 162 9.05 8.32 5.89
CA PHE A 162 9.88 7.43 6.74
C PHE A 162 9.87 5.99 6.20
N LEU A 163 8.69 5.45 5.87
CA LEU A 163 8.56 4.12 5.28
C LEU A 163 9.34 4.02 3.96
N LEU A 164 9.20 4.97 3.05
CA LEU A 164 9.94 5.00 1.78
C LEU A 164 11.46 5.09 1.98
N GLU A 165 11.92 5.80 3.00
CA GLU A 165 13.34 5.94 3.31
C GLU A 165 13.95 4.60 3.76
N HIS A 166 13.25 3.88 4.63
CA HIS A 166 13.73 2.67 5.32
C HIS A 166 13.18 1.34 4.77
N MET A 167 12.41 1.39 3.68
CA MET A 167 11.80 0.23 3.04
C MET A 167 12.82 -0.88 2.69
N PRO A 168 12.58 -2.14 3.12
CA PRO A 168 13.38 -3.28 2.69
C PRO A 168 13.09 -3.65 1.21
N PRO A 169 13.99 -4.37 0.52
CA PRO A 169 13.86 -4.64 -0.92
C PRO A 169 12.65 -5.47 -1.32
N GLN A 170 12.07 -6.24 -0.40
CA GLN A 170 10.86 -7.02 -0.62
C GLN A 170 9.57 -6.20 -0.53
N LEU A 171 9.60 -4.97 -0.01
CA LEU A 171 8.42 -4.11 0.09
C LEU A 171 8.36 -3.16 -1.11
N HIS A 172 7.17 -3.04 -1.71
CA HIS A 172 6.85 -2.05 -2.73
C HIS A 172 5.60 -1.27 -2.30
N LEU A 173 5.63 0.06 -2.39
CA LEU A 173 4.49 0.91 -2.06
C LEU A 173 3.79 1.38 -3.34
N ILE A 174 2.48 1.19 -3.41
CA ILE A 174 1.62 1.80 -4.42
C ILE A 174 0.72 2.83 -3.73
N LEU A 175 0.77 4.08 -4.19
CA LEU A 175 -0.11 5.15 -3.75
C LEU A 175 -1.02 5.55 -4.89
N THR A 176 -2.34 5.56 -4.66
CA THR A 176 -3.26 6.27 -5.55
C THR A 176 -3.72 7.56 -4.89
N THR A 177 -3.88 8.59 -5.70
CA THR A 177 -4.22 9.93 -5.22
C THR A 177 -4.88 10.75 -6.32
N ARG A 178 -5.54 11.85 -5.93
CA ARG A 178 -6.07 12.84 -6.87
C ARG A 178 -5.11 13.98 -7.15
N GLU A 179 -4.19 14.21 -6.22
CA GLU A 179 -3.21 15.28 -6.25
C GLU A 179 -1.87 14.78 -5.73
N ASP A 180 -0.79 15.49 -6.04
CA ASP A 180 0.53 15.06 -5.62
C ASP A 180 0.67 15.17 -4.10
N PRO A 181 0.99 14.05 -3.41
CA PRO A 181 1.17 14.09 -1.98
C PRO A 181 2.40 14.94 -1.65
N PRO A 182 2.46 15.55 -0.45
CA PRO A 182 3.60 16.34 0.01
C PRO A 182 4.79 15.43 0.38
N LEU A 183 5.23 14.62 -0.59
CA LEU A 183 6.39 13.75 -0.53
C LEU A 183 7.49 14.34 -1.43
N PRO A 184 8.77 14.05 -1.17
CA PRO A 184 9.87 14.51 -2.01
C PRO A 184 9.95 13.70 -3.33
N LEU A 185 8.89 13.74 -4.15
CA LEU A 185 8.76 12.93 -5.38
C LEU A 185 9.91 13.16 -6.36
N ALA A 186 10.39 14.41 -6.49
CA ALA A 186 11.54 14.74 -7.32
C ALA A 186 12.81 13.98 -6.90
N ARG A 187 13.02 13.77 -5.59
CA ARG A 187 14.15 12.99 -5.05
C ARG A 187 14.07 11.53 -5.48
N TYR A 188 12.89 10.92 -5.38
CA TYR A 188 12.70 9.53 -5.79
C TYR A 188 12.79 9.35 -7.30
N ARG A 189 12.29 10.32 -8.08
CA ARG A 189 12.42 10.34 -9.54
C ARG A 189 13.89 10.37 -9.98
N ALA A 190 14.68 11.30 -9.43
CA ALA A 190 16.10 11.44 -9.75
C ALA A 190 16.92 10.18 -9.42
N ARG A 191 16.49 9.40 -8.42
CA ARG A 191 17.12 8.14 -8.02
C ARG A 191 16.61 6.91 -8.77
N GLY A 192 15.68 7.06 -9.72
CA GLY A 192 15.04 5.93 -10.40
C GLY A 192 14.18 5.06 -9.47
N GLN A 193 13.74 5.60 -8.33
CA GLN A 193 12.98 4.89 -7.29
C GLN A 193 11.46 5.10 -7.37
N LEU A 194 10.99 5.82 -8.41
CA LEU A 194 9.59 6.20 -8.59
C LEU A 194 9.08 5.77 -9.98
N THR A 195 7.92 5.13 -10.03
CA THR A 195 7.08 4.98 -11.23
C THR A 195 5.87 5.88 -11.08
N GLU A 196 5.55 6.66 -12.11
CA GLU A 196 4.42 7.62 -12.07
C GLU A 196 3.43 7.33 -13.20
N ILE A 197 2.17 7.12 -12.86
CA ILE A 197 1.06 7.05 -13.82
C ILE A 197 0.19 8.27 -13.59
N ARG A 198 0.09 9.13 -14.61
CA ARG A 198 -0.59 10.42 -14.53
C ARG A 198 -1.94 10.39 -15.25
N ALA A 199 -2.72 11.46 -15.15
CA ALA A 199 -4.00 11.57 -15.85
C ALA A 199 -3.86 11.34 -17.37
N ASP A 200 -2.81 11.90 -17.99
CA ASP A 200 -2.53 11.76 -19.43
C ASP A 200 -2.16 10.32 -19.85
N ASP A 201 -1.88 9.44 -18.89
CA ASP A 201 -1.61 8.04 -19.15
C ASP A 201 -2.87 7.15 -19.12
N LEU A 202 -3.94 7.61 -18.47
CA LEU A 202 -5.13 6.84 -18.07
C LEU A 202 -6.32 7.00 -19.03
#